data_AF-A0A8K0Y2Z3-F1
#
_entry.id   AF-A0A8K0Y2Z3-F1
#
_cell.length_a   1.000
_cell.length_b   1.000
_cell.length_c   1.000
_cell.angle_alpha   90.00
_cell.angle_beta   90.00
_cell.angle_gamma   90.00
#
_symmetry.space_group_name_H-M   'P 1'
#
loop_
_entity.id
_entity.type
_entity.pdbx_description
1 polymer ?
#
loop_
_entity_poly.entity_id
_entity_poly.type
_entity_poly.pdbx_seq_one_letter_code
_entity_poly.pdbx_strand_id
1 'polypeptide(L)'
;MSKEMPSTYKQLLNTCNKLERHFKEPQDIEFTVEKGRFYLLQTRSAKMNTAGMIRTSVSMVKEKMISKERAILRLHPEDLDQILHRTIDTEAVKRFSP
;
A
#
# COMPACT_ATOMS: atom_id res chain seq x y z
N MET A 1 1.56 -7.40 -18.31
CA MET A 1 1.01 -6.05 -18.62
C MET A 1 2.01 -5.04 -19.17
N SER A 2 3.12 -4.68 -18.50
CA SER A 2 4.01 -3.62 -19.02
C SER A 2 4.61 -3.91 -20.41
N LYS A 3 4.87 -5.19 -20.73
CA LYS A 3 5.35 -5.64 -22.05
C LYS A 3 4.24 -5.91 -23.06
N GLU A 4 3.08 -6.40 -22.60
CA GLU A 4 1.97 -6.86 -23.46
C GLU A 4 0.95 -5.75 -23.77
N MET A 5 0.68 -4.86 -22.81
CA MET A 5 -0.32 -3.78 -22.90
C MET A 5 0.25 -2.48 -22.30
N PRO A 6 1.32 -1.90 -22.90
CA PRO A 6 2.06 -0.79 -22.31
C PRO A 6 1.20 0.48 -22.11
N SER A 7 0.27 0.77 -23.02
CA SER A 7 -0.63 1.93 -22.93
C SER A 7 -1.59 1.82 -21.73
N THR A 8 -2.23 0.67 -21.56
CA THR A 8 -3.12 0.37 -20.43
C THR A 8 -2.36 0.36 -19.12
N TYR A 9 -1.14 -0.22 -19.10
CA TYR A 9 -0.29 -0.19 -17.91
C TYR A 9 0.05 1.24 -17.48
N LYS A 10 0.35 2.14 -18.43
CA LYS A 10 0.57 3.55 -18.15
C LYS A 10 -0.69 4.23 -17.59
N GLN A 11 -1.88 3.89 -18.10
CA GLN A 11 -3.15 4.40 -17.56
C GLN A 11 -3.41 3.89 -16.14
N LEU A 12 -3.13 2.63 -15.85
CA LEU A 12 -3.22 2.04 -14.52
C LEU A 12 -2.30 2.78 -13.54
N LEU A 13 -1.01 2.94 -13.87
CA LEU A 13 -0.06 3.66 -13.01
C LEU A 13 -0.48 5.10 -12.74
N ASN A 14 -0.94 5.81 -13.77
CA ASN A 14 -1.46 7.17 -13.60
C ASN A 14 -2.70 7.20 -12.71
N THR A 15 -3.57 6.19 -12.79
CA THR A 15 -4.76 6.06 -11.95
C THR A 15 -4.37 5.80 -10.50
N CYS A 16 -3.48 4.84 -10.22
CA CYS A 16 -2.97 4.58 -8.87
C CYS A 16 -2.36 5.83 -8.25
N ASN A 17 -1.49 6.53 -8.99
CA ASN A 17 -0.87 7.78 -8.52
C ASN A 17 -1.90 8.87 -8.20
N LYS A 18 -2.96 9.00 -9.00
CA LYS A 18 -4.04 9.96 -8.74
C LYS A 18 -4.82 9.58 -7.49
N LEU A 19 -5.18 8.31 -7.35
CA LEU A 19 -5.96 7.80 -6.22
C LEU A 19 -5.19 7.98 -4.90
N GLU A 20 -3.92 7.57 -4.84
CA GLU A 20 -3.09 7.75 -3.65
C GLU A 20 -2.91 9.23 -3.27
N ARG A 21 -2.68 10.10 -4.25
CA ARG A 21 -2.55 11.54 -4.00
C ARG A 21 -3.85 12.19 -3.55
N HIS A 22 -4.99 11.71 -4.04
CA HIS A 22 -6.30 12.23 -3.69
C HIS A 22 -6.72 11.77 -2.29
N PHE A 23 -6.72 10.46 -2.04
CA PHE A 23 -7.16 9.88 -0.77
C PHE A 23 -6.13 10.01 0.35
N LYS A 24 -4.85 10.24 0.02
CA LYS A 24 -3.74 10.19 0.97
C LYS A 24 -3.71 8.86 1.72
N GLU A 25 -3.97 7.79 0.99
CA GLU A 25 -3.90 6.42 1.48
C GLU A 25 -3.57 5.46 0.34
N PRO A 26 -2.85 4.35 0.60
CA PRO A 26 -2.79 3.23 -0.33
C PRO A 26 -4.21 2.77 -0.65
N GLN A 27 -4.45 2.51 -1.93
CA GLN A 27 -5.76 2.08 -2.41
C GLN A 27 -5.70 0.64 -2.89
N ASP A 28 -6.66 -0.15 -2.44
CA ASP A 28 -7.05 -1.42 -3.04
C ASP A 28 -8.00 -1.09 -4.20
N ILE A 29 -7.68 -1.57 -5.41
CA ILE A 29 -8.41 -1.22 -6.63
C ILE A 29 -8.80 -2.47 -7.42
N GLU A 30 -9.99 -2.42 -7.99
CA GLU A 30 -10.47 -3.38 -8.96
C GLU A 30 -10.60 -2.68 -10.31
N PHE A 31 -10.05 -3.28 -11.36
CA PHE A 31 -10.09 -2.74 -12.70
C PHE A 31 -10.27 -3.87 -13.71
N THR A 32 -10.76 -3.53 -14.90
CA THR A 32 -10.81 -4.44 -16.04
C THR A 32 -10.32 -3.74 -17.30
N VAL A 33 -9.97 -4.54 -18.29
CA VAL A 33 -9.56 -4.07 -19.61
C VAL A 33 -10.38 -4.80 -20.65
N GLU A 34 -11.29 -4.09 -21.31
CA GLU A 34 -12.17 -4.66 -22.31
C GLU A 34 -11.90 -4.02 -23.67
N LYS A 35 -11.58 -4.83 -24.69
CA LYS A 35 -11.27 -4.35 -26.05
C LYS A 35 -10.24 -3.22 -26.09
N GLY A 36 -9.22 -3.32 -25.23
CA GLY A 36 -8.14 -2.34 -25.11
C GLY A 36 -8.49 -1.09 -24.29
N ARG A 37 -9.70 -1.00 -23.72
CA ARG A 37 -10.13 0.12 -22.88
C ARG A 37 -10.05 -0.23 -21.40
N PHE A 38 -9.39 0.64 -20.64
CA PHE A 38 -9.27 0.54 -19.18
C PHE A 38 -10.54 1.04 -18.48
N TYR A 39 -10.99 0.29 -17.48
CA TYR A 39 -12.08 0.67 -16.59
C TYR A 39 -11.67 0.44 -15.13
N LEU A 40 -11.85 1.46 -14.29
CA LEU A 40 -11.76 1.30 -12.84
C LEU A 40 -13.16 0.92 -12.33
N LEU A 41 -13.27 -0.21 -11.64
CA LEU A 41 -14.53 -0.76 -11.15
C LEU A 41 -14.78 -0.34 -9.70
N GLN A 42 -13.74 -0.44 -8.87
CA GLN A 42 -13.82 -0.11 -7.45
C GLN A 42 -12.49 0.44 -6.95
N THR A 43 -12.55 1.30 -5.94
CA THR A 43 -11.40 1.68 -5.13
C THR A 43 -11.83 1.85 -3.68
N ARG A 44 -10.96 1.45 -2.76
CA ARG A 44 -11.12 1.70 -1.32
C ARG A 44 -9.75 1.78 -0.66
N SER A 45 -9.69 2.37 0.54
CA SER A 45 -8.47 2.33 1.35
C SER A 45 -8.05 0.88 1.60
N ALA A 46 -6.77 0.60 1.32
CA ALA A 46 -6.22 -0.73 1.50
C ALA A 46 -6.23 -1.10 2.99
N LYS A 47 -6.69 -2.31 3.31
CA LYS A 47 -6.52 -2.87 4.66
C LYS A 47 -5.05 -3.24 4.86
N MET A 48 -4.50 -2.86 6.01
CA MET A 48 -3.11 -3.11 6.38
C MET A 48 -3.04 -3.58 7.83
N ASN A 49 -2.04 -4.39 8.17
CA ASN A 49 -1.68 -4.65 9.56
C ASN A 49 -0.89 -3.46 10.15
N THR A 50 -0.68 -3.44 11.47
CA THR A 50 0.05 -2.34 12.15
C THR A 50 1.41 -2.07 11.52
N ALA A 51 2.20 -3.11 11.25
CA ALA A 51 3.52 -2.97 10.66
C ALA A 51 3.45 -2.32 9.25
N GLY A 52 2.45 -2.68 8.44
CA GLY A 52 2.15 -2.05 7.17
C GLY A 52 1.78 -0.58 7.34
N MET A 53 0.85 -0.27 8.25
CA MET A 53 0.41 1.09 8.54
C MET A 53 1.56 2.00 8.97
N ILE A 54 2.46 1.52 9.85
CA ILE A 54 3.67 2.26 10.27
C ILE A 54 4.57 2.55 9.06
N ARG A 55 4.94 1.51 8.29
CA ARG A 55 5.83 1.66 7.13
C ARG A 55 5.25 2.65 6.12
N THR A 56 3.98 2.50 5.78
CA THR A 56 3.29 3.39 4.85
C THR A 56 3.27 4.82 5.37
N SER A 57 2.90 5.03 6.64
CA SER A 57 2.84 6.37 7.23
C SER A 57 4.20 7.08 7.20
N VAL A 58 5.29 6.35 7.50
CA VAL A 58 6.66 6.88 7.40
C VAL A 58 7.01 7.25 5.95
N SER A 59 6.72 6.39 4.98
CA SER A 59 6.97 6.68 3.55
C SER A 59 6.18 7.90 3.07
N MET A 60 4.91 7.99 3.44
CA MET A 60 4.04 9.11 3.06
C MET A 60 4.50 10.45 3.64
N VAL A 61 5.11 10.47 4.84
CA VAL A 61 5.75 11.68 5.39
C VAL A 61 6.99 12.04 4.58
N LYS A 62 7.86 11.06 4.25
CA LYS A 62 9.06 11.28 3.43
C LYS A 62 8.71 11.86 2.05
N GLU A 63 7.62 11.38 1.46
CA GLU A 63 7.08 11.85 0.18
C GLU A 63 6.25 13.14 0.29
N LYS A 64 6.15 13.73 1.50
CA LYS A 64 5.38 14.95 1.80
C LYS A 64 3.89 14.83 1.42
N MET A 65 3.34 13.62 1.46
CA MET A 65 1.92 13.37 1.22
C MET A 65 1.05 13.68 2.44
N ILE A 66 1.60 13.47 3.64
CA ILE A 66 0.96 13.76 4.93
C ILE A 66 1.97 14.41 5.90
N SER A 67 1.48 15.10 6.92
CA SER A 67 2.33 15.64 8.00
C SER A 67 2.71 14.56 9.01
N LYS A 68 3.70 14.85 9.87
CA LYS A 68 4.11 13.94 10.95
C LYS A 68 2.99 13.72 11.96
N GLU A 69 2.23 14.77 12.25
CA GLU A 69 1.10 14.74 13.18
C GLU A 69 -0.01 13.84 12.64
N ARG A 70 -0.33 13.96 11.35
CA ARG A 70 -1.28 13.05 10.69
C ARG A 70 -0.76 11.62 10.67
N ALA A 71 0.55 11.42 10.47
CA ALA A 71 1.15 10.08 10.50
C ALA A 71 0.99 9.39 11.87
N ILE A 72 1.12 10.14 12.96
CA ILE A 72 0.92 9.63 14.33
C ILE A 72 -0.55 9.29 14.55
N LEU A 73 -1.49 10.15 14.13
CA LEU A 73 -2.93 9.95 14.32
C LEU A 73 -3.53 8.82 13.47
N ARG A 74 -2.79 8.26 12.52
CA ARG A 74 -3.24 7.11 11.71
C ARG A 74 -3.19 5.77 12.45
N LEU A 75 -2.50 5.72 13.59
CA LEU A 75 -2.33 4.52 14.40
C LEU A 75 -3.07 4.67 15.72
N HIS A 76 -3.91 3.70 16.06
CA HIS A 76 -4.45 3.65 17.41
C HIS A 76 -3.37 3.13 18.37
N PRO A 77 -3.31 3.60 19.62
CA PRO A 77 -2.34 3.11 20.60
C PRO A 77 -2.39 1.58 20.79
N GLU A 78 -3.59 1.00 20.70
CA GLU A 78 -3.83 -0.44 20.82
C GLU A 78 -3.18 -1.26 19.70
N ASP A 79 -3.04 -0.68 18.49
CA ASP A 79 -2.42 -1.35 17.34
C ASP A 79 -0.93 -1.64 17.59
N LEU A 80 -0.27 -0.85 18.47
CA LEU A 80 1.14 -1.01 18.80
C LEU A 80 1.43 -2.29 19.59
N ASP A 81 0.46 -2.85 20.31
CA ASP A 81 0.70 -4.08 21.06
C ASP A 81 1.07 -5.25 20.12
N GLN A 82 0.48 -5.26 18.92
CA GLN A 82 0.77 -6.27 17.90
C GLN A 82 2.25 -6.34 17.49
N ILE A 83 2.98 -5.22 17.56
CA ILE A 83 4.40 -5.18 17.18
C ILE A 83 5.33 -5.47 18.36
N LEU A 84 4.81 -5.56 19.58
CA LEU A 84 5.57 -5.89 20.79
C LEU A 84 5.60 -7.39 21.08
N HIS A 85 4.73 -8.17 20.44
CA HIS A 85 4.74 -9.62 20.58
C HIS A 85 5.98 -10.26 19.96
N ARG A 86 6.46 -11.34 20.58
CA ARG A 86 7.58 -12.13 20.05
C ARG A 86 7.17 -12.75 18.71
N THR A 87 8.03 -12.58 17.71
CA THR A 87 7.87 -13.19 16.39
C THR A 87 8.99 -14.18 16.11
N ILE A 88 8.75 -15.07 15.16
CA ILE A 88 9.80 -15.95 14.63
C ILE A 88 10.80 -15.09 13.82
N ASP A 89 12.10 -15.29 14.03
CA ASP A 89 13.13 -14.69 13.19
C ASP A 89 13.06 -15.29 11.77
N THR A 90 12.54 -14.51 10.83
CA THR A 90 12.38 -14.93 9.43
C THR A 90 13.71 -15.24 8.75
N GLU A 91 14.80 -14.60 9.17
CA GLU A 91 16.13 -14.85 8.61
C GLU A 91 16.74 -16.14 9.16
N ALA A 92 16.52 -16.45 10.44
CA ALA A 92 16.88 -17.74 11.00
C ALA A 92 16.14 -18.90 10.31
N VAL A 93 14.84 -18.73 10.01
CA VAL A 93 14.05 -19.73 9.26
C VAL A 93 14.60 -19.94 7.86
N LYS A 94 14.99 -18.89 7.13
CA LYS A 94 15.57 -19.04 5.79
C LYS A 94 16.94 -19.75 5.79
N ARG A 95 17.74 -19.54 6.85
CA ARG A 95 19.05 -20.19 7.02
C ARG A 95 18.92 -21.66 7.45
N PHE A 96 17.76 -22.05 7.99
CA PHE A 96 17.51 -23.42 8.38
C PHE A 96 17.37 -24.30 7.12
N SER A 97 18.40 -25.09 6.84
CA SER A 97 18.32 -26.24 5.95
C SER A 97 18.36 -27.50 6.81
N PRO A 98 17.41 -28.44 6.65
CA PRO A 98 17.28 -29.63 7.49
C PRO A 98 18.46 -30.61 7.34
#